data_AF-A0A7V9BHY5-F1
#
_entry.id   AF-A0A7V9BHY5-F1
#
_cell.length_a   1.000
_cell.length_b   1.000
_cell.length_c   1.000
_cell.angle_alpha   90.00
_cell.angle_beta   90.00
_cell.angle_gamma   90.00
#
_symmetry.space_group_name_H-M   'P 1'
#
loop_
_entity.id
_entity.type
_entity.pdbx_description
1 polymer ?
#
loop_
_entity_poly.entity_id
_entity_poly.type
_entity_poly.pdbx_seq_one_letter_code
_entity_poly.pdbx_strand_id
1 'polypeptide(L)' 'MNQTAAPRPAPARPGAFTLIIPGCVFAVLIANALTDGYFRDEFYYLACARRLAWGYVDHPPFSVALIAL' A
#
# COMPACT_ATOMS: atom_id res chain seq x y z
N MET A 1 46.94 20.14 5.46
CA MET A 1 45.84 19.79 6.38
C MET A 1 45.03 18.66 5.75
N ASN A 2 45.47 17.41 5.91
CA ASN A 2 44.69 16.25 5.45
C ASN A 2 43.96 15.66 6.66
N GLN A 3 42.65 15.87 6.71
CA GLN A 3 41.80 15.19 7.69
C GLN A 3 41.57 13.76 7.18
N THR A 4 42.23 12.78 7.79
CA THR A 4 41.85 11.37 7.69
C THR A 4 40.48 11.21 8.34
N ALA A 5 39.43 11.15 7.53
CA ALA A 5 38.09 10.85 8.01
C ALA A 5 38.11 9.49 8.74
N ALA A 6 37.58 9.46 9.97
CA ALA A 6 37.46 8.22 10.71
C ALA A 6 36.59 7.22 9.94
N PRO A 7 36.87 5.90 10.03
CA PRO A 7 36.05 4.89 9.38
C PRO A 7 34.61 4.97 9.88
N ARG A 8 33.66 4.97 8.93
CA ARG A 8 32.22 5.05 9.22
C ARG A 8 31.81 3.76 9.97
N PRO A 9 31.09 3.85 11.10
CA PRO A 9 30.67 2.66 11.83
C PRO A 9 29.79 1.77 10.96
N ALA A 10 29.94 0.46 11.11
CA ALA A 10 29.11 -0.52 10.40
C ALA A 10 27.64 -0.36 10.82
N PRO A 11 26.68 -0.58 9.89
CA PRO A 11 25.26 -0.53 10.23
C PRO A 11 24.94 -1.60 11.29
N ALA A 12 24.19 -1.21 12.32
CA ALA A 12 23.73 -2.14 13.34
C ALA A 12 22.79 -3.18 12.70
N ARG A 13 22.88 -4.43 13.16
CA ARG A 13 21.94 -5.47 12.75
C ARG A 13 20.54 -5.09 13.25
N PRO A 14 19.51 -5.11 12.38
CA PRO A 14 18.15 -4.84 12.83
C PRO A 14 17.74 -5.87 13.88
N GLY A 15 17.12 -5.40 14.97
CA GLY A 15 16.61 -6.27 16.02
C GLY A 15 15.44 -7.12 15.52
N ALA A 16 15.14 -8.24 16.20
CA ALA A 16 14.05 -9.14 15.82
C ALA A 16 12.69 -8.43 15.67
N PHE A 17 12.46 -7.37 16.45
CA PHE A 17 11.25 -6.55 16.40
C PHE A 17 11.00 -5.88 15.04
N THR A 18 12.04 -5.64 14.25
CA THR A 18 11.93 -5.02 12.92
C THR A 18 11.09 -5.86 11.95
N LEU A 19 11.03 -7.18 12.13
CA LEU A 19 10.23 -8.07 11.28
C LEU A 19 8.96 -8.57 11.97
N ILE A 20 9.01 -8.76 13.30
CA ILE A 20 7.88 -9.31 14.06
C ILE A 20 6.68 -8.38 14.02
N ILE A 21 6.86 -7.10 14.32
CA ILE A 21 5.73 -6.15 14.42
C ILE A 21 5.04 -5.96 13.07
N PRO A 22 5.75 -5.66 11.95
CA PRO A 22 5.10 -5.56 10.64
C PRO A 22 4.45 -6.87 10.19
N GLY A 23 5.07 -8.01 10.49
CA GLY A 23 4.51 -9.32 10.18
C GLY A 23 3.20 -9.59 10.91
N CYS A 24 3.12 -9.27 12.20
CA CYS A 24 1.88 -9.37 12.98
C CYS A 24 0.79 -8.43 12.44
N VAL A 25 1.13 -7.17 12.14
CA VAL A 25 0.18 -6.21 11.56
C VAL A 25 -0.35 -6.72 10.22
N PHE A 26 0.53 -7.19 9.34
CA PHE A 26 0.15 -7.76 8.05
C PHE A 26 -0.78 -8.96 8.22
N ALA A 27 -0.47 -9.88 9.13
CA ALA A 27 -1.32 -11.05 9.39
C ALA A 27 -2.72 -10.66 9.87
N VAL A 28 -2.83 -9.68 10.78
CA VAL A 28 -4.13 -9.16 11.25
C VAL A 28 -4.91 -8.50 10.12
N LEU A 29 -4.25 -7.69 9.29
CA LEU A 29 -4.90 -7.03 8.15
C LEU A 29 -5.41 -8.04 7.12
N ILE A 30 -4.63 -9.08 6.80
CA ILE A 30 -5.06 -10.15 5.90
C ILE A 30 -6.23 -10.92 6.49
N ALA A 31 -6.17 -11.28 7.79
CA ALA A 31 -7.28 -11.97 8.44
C ALA A 31 -8.59 -11.16 8.36
N ASN A 32 -8.53 -9.85 8.57
CA ASN A 32 -9.69 -8.96 8.43
C ASN A 32 -10.16 -8.84 6.97
N ALA A 33 -9.23 -8.70 6.02
CA ALA A 33 -9.55 -8.58 4.60
C ALA A 33 -10.24 -9.82 4.02
N LEU A 34 -9.99 -11.01 4.58
CA LEU A 34 -10.64 -12.25 4.15
C LEU A 34 -12.07 -12.40 4.64
N THR A 35 -12.46 -11.66 5.68
CA THR A 35 -13.83 -11.68 6.24
C THR A 35 -14.69 -10.53 5.76
N ASP A 36 -14.07 -9.44 5.30
CA ASP A 36 -14.79 -8.31 4.75
C ASP A 36 -15.17 -8.60 3.30
N GLY A 37 -16.45 -8.46 2.95
CA GLY A 37 -16.97 -8.85 1.64
C GLY A 37 -16.80 -7.76 0.58
N TYR A 38 -16.71 -6.50 1.00
CA TYR A 38 -16.51 -5.36 0.11
C TYR A 38 -15.65 -4.32 0.78
N PHE A 39 -14.58 -3.90 0.12
CA PHE A 39 -13.80 -2.77 0.60
C PHE A 39 -14.60 -1.47 0.40
N ARG A 40 -14.51 -0.54 1.37
CA ARG A 40 -15.28 0.72 1.33
C ARG A 40 -15.14 1.47 -0.02
N ASP A 41 -13.92 1.49 -0.54
CA ASP A 41 -13.61 2.24 -1.75
C ASP A 41 -14.13 1.53 -3.01
N GLU A 42 -14.37 0.21 -2.97
CA GLU A 42 -14.92 -0.54 -4.11
C GLU A 42 -16.29 -0.01 -4.55
N PHE A 43 -17.11 0.44 -3.60
CA PHE A 43 -18.41 1.03 -3.94
C PHE A 43 -18.27 2.30 -4.78
N TYR A 44 -17.24 3.10 -4.52
CA TYR A 44 -16.93 4.29 -5.34
C TYR A 44 -16.49 3.87 -6.74
N TYR A 45 -15.57 2.90 -6.86
CA TYR A 45 -15.14 2.38 -8.17
C TYR A 45 -16.31 1.79 -8.98
N LEU A 46 -17.22 1.06 -8.35
CA LEU A 46 -18.41 0.50 -9.00
C LEU A 46 -19.38 1.60 -9.45
N ALA A 47 -19.57 2.64 -8.65
CA ALA A 47 -20.39 3.79 -9.04
C ALA A 47 -19.80 4.52 -10.26
N CYS A 48 -18.47 4.68 -10.30
CA CYS A 48 -17.75 5.26 -11.43
C CYS A 48 -17.85 4.39 -12.69
N ALA A 49 -17.73 3.06 -12.55
CA ALA A 49 -17.85 2.11 -13.67
C ALA A 49 -19.24 2.15 -14.31
N ARG A 50 -20.30 2.39 -13.52
CA ARG A 50 -21.67 2.58 -14.02
C ARG A 50 -21.90 3.94 -14.69
N ARG A 51 -20.97 4.90 -14.57
CA ARG A 51 -21.10 6.28 -15.04
C ARG A 51 -19.83 6.81 -15.70
N LEU A 52 -19.25 6.01 -16.60
CA LEU A 52 -17.97 6.30 -17.25
C LEU A 52 -17.81 7.79 -17.64
N ALA A 53 -16.74 8.38 -17.12
CA ALA A 53 -16.32 9.73 -17.39
C ALA A 53 -14.83 9.72 -17.78
N TRP A 54 -14.39 10.77 -18.49
CA TRP A 54 -12.99 10.89 -18.92
C TRP A 54 -12.00 11.16 -17.79
N GLY A 55 -12.48 11.38 -16.57
CA GLY A 55 -11.64 11.50 -15.39
C GLY A 55 -12.47 11.64 -14.12
N TYR A 56 -12.03 10.94 -13.09
CA TYR A 56 -12.45 11.13 -11.71
C TYR A 56 -11.24 11.61 -10.91
N VAL A 57 -11.47 12.28 -9.78
CA VAL A 57 -10.40 12.95 -9.00
C VAL A 57 -9.27 11.99 -8.61
N ASP A 58 -9.62 10.74 -8.31
CA ASP A 58 -8.71 9.80 -7.64
C ASP A 58 -8.12 8.72 -8.56
N HIS A 59 -8.62 8.57 -9.78
CA HIS A 59 -8.25 7.44 -10.64
C HIS A 59 -8.29 7.76 -12.14
N PRO A 60 -7.28 7.32 -12.92
CA PRO A 60 -7.21 7.54 -14.35
C PRO A 60 -8.35 6.80 -15.08
N PRO A 61 -8.85 7.32 -16.21
CA PRO A 61 -10.02 6.77 -16.90
C PRO A 61 -9.88 5.31 -17.29
N PHE A 62 -8.65 4.85 -17.58
CA PHE A 62 -8.39 3.44 -17.91
C PHE A 62 -8.71 2.48 -16.75
N SER A 63 -8.50 2.88 -15.49
CA SER A 63 -8.83 2.05 -14.33
C SER A 63 -10.34 1.77 -14.26
N VAL A 64 -11.17 2.80 -14.43
CA VAL A 64 -12.63 2.67 -14.39
C VAL A 64 -13.15 1.93 -15.61
N ALA A 65 -12.56 2.18 -16.78
CA ALA A 65 -12.92 1.45 -18.00
C ALA A 65 -12.71 -0.05 -17.85
N LEU A 66 -11.60 -0.48 -17.23
CA LEU A 66 -11.34 -1.89 -16.97
C LEU A 66 -12.36 -2.51 -16.00
N ILE A 67 -12.80 -1.77 -14.99
CA ILE A 67 -13.78 -2.24 -14.00
C ILE A 67 -15.20 -2.33 -14.60
N ALA A 68 -15.49 -1.54 -15.64
CA ALA A 68 -16.77 -1.55 -16.33
C ALA A 68 -16.93 -2.69 -17.36
N LEU A 69 -15.84 -3.39 -17.70
CA LEU A 69 -15.83 -4.57 -18.57
C LEU A 69 -16.29 -5.82 -17.82
#